data_AF-A0A9D6CTX8-F1
#
_entry.id   AF-A0A9D6CTX8-F1
#
_cell.length_a   1.000
_cell.length_b   1.000
_cell.length_c   1.000
_cell.angle_alpha   90.00
_cell.angle_beta   90.00
_cell.angle_gamma   90.00
#
_symmetry.space_group_name_H-M   'P 1'
#
loop_
_entity.id
_entity.type
_entity.pdbx_description
1 polymer ?
#
loop_
_entity_poly.entity_id
_entity_poly.type
_entity_poly.pdbx_seq_one_letter_code
_entity_poly.pdbx_strand_id
1 'polypeptide(L)'
;MSLFRMEASSMSQYTEEVLPYAVRLRLWGGPQGPPNARQMAILRATLDVIPLEHLCLLRLIEARRAGQAPAHGGGHDPAGGVIRLSAESFGKPYNQTLNQTLLHEMGHIVDAGLGGGHYVCTQQIQQMRAQGDADAAALLNTLHRGATPGAIERTADAYLAFVMLRIARAPFVHGAQPGAYVGSEAERRFRVLLETRAGAGLRRRLGLTDDFAATIRDLAHRP
;
A
#
# COMPACT_ATOMS: atom_id res chain seq x y z
N MET A 1 -15.43 -31.75 -45.89
CA MET A 1 -16.02 -30.77 -44.95
C MET A 1 -15.83 -31.28 -43.54
N SER A 2 -14.92 -30.68 -42.78
CA SER A 2 -14.84 -30.85 -41.33
C SER A 2 -14.56 -29.47 -40.74
N LEU A 3 -15.62 -28.85 -40.21
CA LEU A 3 -15.53 -27.63 -39.43
C LEU A 3 -15.13 -28.05 -38.02
N PHE A 4 -13.82 -28.06 -37.74
CA PHE A 4 -13.37 -27.94 -36.36
C PHE A 4 -13.69 -26.53 -35.88
N ARG A 5 -14.89 -26.35 -35.29
CA ARG A 5 -15.13 -25.25 -34.35
C ARG A 5 -14.31 -25.58 -33.11
N MET A 6 -13.08 -25.08 -33.08
CA MET A 6 -12.39 -24.85 -31.82
C MET A 6 -13.21 -23.79 -31.08
N GLU A 7 -13.90 -24.21 -30.04
CA GLU A 7 -14.49 -23.28 -29.08
C GLU A 7 -13.35 -22.38 -28.57
N ALA A 8 -13.46 -21.09 -28.86
CA ALA A 8 -12.58 -20.10 -28.27
C ALA A 8 -12.82 -20.13 -26.75
N SER A 9 -12.01 -20.91 -26.02
CA SER A 9 -11.86 -20.72 -24.58
C SER A 9 -11.57 -19.23 -24.40
N SER A 10 -12.37 -18.54 -23.60
CA SER A 10 -12.24 -17.13 -23.30
C SER A 10 -10.93 -16.86 -22.55
N MET A 11 -9.80 -16.92 -23.26
CA MET A 11 -8.51 -16.45 -22.77
C MET A 11 -8.73 -14.98 -22.42
N SER A 12 -8.66 -14.69 -21.13
CA SER A 12 -8.76 -13.33 -20.66
C SER A 12 -7.58 -12.56 -21.24
N GLN A 13 -7.85 -11.72 -22.24
CA GLN A 13 -6.83 -10.90 -22.87
C GLN A 13 -6.38 -9.84 -21.86
N TYR A 14 -5.17 -10.02 -21.34
CA TYR A 14 -4.45 -8.97 -20.63
C TYR A 14 -3.22 -8.58 -21.45
N THR A 15 -2.83 -7.31 -21.35
CA THR A 15 -1.50 -6.88 -21.76
C THR A 15 -0.61 -6.81 -20.53
N GLU A 16 0.69 -7.02 -20.73
CA GLU A 16 1.66 -6.93 -19.65
C GLU A 16 2.72 -5.88 -19.98
N GLU A 17 3.07 -5.09 -18.99
CA GLU A 17 4.13 -4.10 -19.05
C GLU A 17 5.06 -4.28 -17.85
N VAL A 18 6.34 -3.95 -18.01
CA VAL A 18 7.30 -3.87 -16.91
C VAL A 18 7.45 -2.40 -16.51
N LEU A 19 7.06 -2.09 -15.28
CA LEU A 19 7.24 -0.79 -14.64
C LEU A 19 8.66 -0.66 -14.06
N PRO A 20 9.06 0.52 -13.56
CA PRO A 20 10.33 0.67 -12.84
C PRO A 20 10.49 -0.38 -11.73
N TYR A 21 11.75 -0.65 -11.37
CA TYR A 21 12.11 -1.62 -10.33
C TYR A 21 11.66 -3.07 -10.64
N ALA A 22 11.48 -3.40 -11.93
CA ALA A 22 11.06 -4.71 -12.41
C ALA A 22 9.68 -5.19 -11.93
N VAL A 23 8.81 -4.26 -11.49
CA VAL A 23 7.43 -4.58 -11.15
C VAL A 23 6.62 -4.86 -12.41
N ARG A 24 6.01 -6.05 -12.51
CA ARG A 24 5.13 -6.38 -13.63
C ARG A 24 3.76 -5.74 -13.42
N LEU A 25 3.16 -5.22 -14.49
CA LEU A 25 1.80 -4.72 -14.51
C LEU A 25 0.98 -5.50 -15.54
N ARG A 26 -0.09 -6.16 -15.10
CA ARG A 26 -1.07 -6.78 -15.99
C ARG A 26 -2.31 -5.90 -16.10
N LEU A 27 -2.63 -5.50 -17.31
CA LEU A 27 -3.79 -4.70 -17.66
C LEU A 27 -4.86 -5.60 -18.26
N TRP A 28 -5.96 -5.80 -17.55
CA TRP A 28 -7.05 -6.63 -18.03
C TRP A 28 -7.98 -5.81 -18.94
N GLY A 29 -8.18 -6.25 -20.18
CA GLY A 29 -9.04 -5.54 -21.14
C GLY A 29 -10.52 -5.49 -20.71
N GLY A 30 -11.17 -4.34 -20.92
CA GLY A 30 -12.59 -4.12 -20.61
C GLY A 30 -13.15 -2.79 -21.17
N PRO A 31 -14.46 -2.52 -21.01
CA PRO A 31 -15.16 -1.39 -21.65
C PRO A 31 -14.70 0.00 -21.22
N GLN A 32 -14.04 0.13 -20.06
CA GLN A 32 -13.40 1.38 -19.62
C GLN A 32 -11.98 1.58 -20.19
N GLY A 33 -11.49 0.62 -20.98
CA GLY A 33 -10.12 0.60 -21.49
C GLY A 33 -9.08 0.32 -20.41
N PRO A 34 -7.82 0.09 -20.80
CA PRO A 34 -6.69 0.09 -19.88
C PRO A 34 -6.50 1.49 -19.23
N PRO A 35 -5.76 1.60 -18.11
CA PRO A 35 -5.39 2.88 -17.54
C PRO A 35 -4.77 3.81 -18.59
N ASN A 36 -5.21 5.07 -18.64
CA ASN A 36 -4.69 6.05 -19.58
C ASN A 36 -3.29 6.55 -19.19
N ALA A 37 -2.64 7.34 -20.05
CA ALA A 37 -1.28 7.83 -19.83
C ALA A 37 -1.09 8.56 -18.49
N ARG A 38 -2.09 9.35 -18.05
CA ARG A 38 -2.05 10.05 -16.76
C ARG A 38 -2.10 9.06 -15.60
N GLN A 39 -2.98 8.07 -15.65
CA GLN A 39 -3.11 7.03 -14.62
C GLN A 39 -1.84 6.18 -14.54
N MET A 40 -1.21 5.89 -15.69
CA MET A 40 0.09 5.22 -15.75
C MET A 40 1.21 6.06 -15.13
N ALA A 41 1.22 7.38 -15.37
CA ALA A 41 2.18 8.28 -14.74
C ALA A 41 2.02 8.32 -13.22
N ILE A 42 0.77 8.34 -12.72
CA ILE A 42 0.47 8.27 -11.29
C ILE A 42 0.96 6.95 -10.69
N LEU A 43 0.74 5.80 -11.35
CA LEU A 43 1.27 4.51 -10.88
C LEU A 43 2.80 4.56 -10.73
N ARG A 44 3.51 5.07 -11.74
CA ARG A 44 4.98 5.18 -11.68
C ARG A 44 5.44 6.09 -10.55
N ALA A 45 4.85 7.28 -10.43
CA ALA A 45 5.14 8.20 -9.32
C ALA A 45 4.85 7.57 -7.95
N THR A 46 3.83 6.70 -7.86
CA THR A 46 3.51 5.95 -6.65
C THR A 46 4.58 4.91 -6.32
N LEU A 47 5.14 4.22 -7.31
CA LEU A 47 6.23 3.29 -7.09
C LEU A 47 7.50 4.00 -6.61
N ASP A 48 7.79 5.20 -7.15
CA ASP A 48 9.00 5.96 -6.80
C ASP A 48 9.05 6.42 -5.33
N VAL A 49 7.91 6.48 -4.64
CA VAL A 49 7.86 6.85 -3.21
C VAL A 49 7.93 5.64 -2.27
N ILE A 50 7.87 4.40 -2.79
CA ILE A 50 7.98 3.19 -1.97
C ILE A 50 9.48 2.87 -1.77
N PRO A 51 9.93 2.52 -0.55
CA PRO A 51 11.30 2.04 -0.34
C PRO A 51 11.63 0.84 -1.24
N LEU A 52 12.85 0.80 -1.79
CA LEU A 52 13.25 -0.24 -2.73
C LEU A 52 13.14 -1.64 -2.13
N GLU A 53 13.50 -1.78 -0.86
CA GLU A 53 13.42 -3.05 -0.13
C GLU A 53 11.99 -3.54 0.04
N HIS A 54 11.03 -2.62 0.10
CA HIS A 54 9.62 -2.96 0.11
C HIS A 54 9.16 -3.33 -1.30
N LEU A 55 9.57 -2.58 -2.33
CA LEU A 55 9.27 -2.91 -3.73
C LEU A 55 9.74 -4.31 -4.12
N CYS A 56 10.86 -4.79 -3.58
CA CYS A 56 11.33 -6.17 -3.81
C CYS A 56 10.33 -7.26 -3.37
N LEU A 57 9.38 -6.94 -2.50
CA LEU A 57 8.30 -7.84 -2.07
C LEU A 57 7.13 -7.87 -3.06
N LEU A 58 7.03 -6.85 -3.92
CA LEU A 58 5.98 -6.72 -4.93
C LEU A 58 6.46 -7.29 -6.27
N ARG A 59 5.77 -8.31 -6.76
CA ARG A 59 6.06 -8.97 -8.04
C ARG A 59 5.16 -8.48 -9.17
N LEU A 60 3.89 -8.23 -8.84
CA LEU A 60 2.86 -7.99 -9.84
C LEU A 60 1.80 -7.03 -9.32
N ILE A 61 1.41 -6.08 -10.18
CA ILE A 61 0.18 -5.30 -10.06
C ILE A 61 -0.78 -5.78 -11.14
N GLU A 62 -2.02 -6.08 -10.77
CA GLU A 62 -3.10 -6.37 -11.70
C GLU A 62 -4.10 -5.21 -11.71
N ALA A 63 -4.16 -4.46 -12.81
CA ALA A 63 -5.23 -3.49 -13.03
C ALA A 63 -6.45 -4.23 -13.62
N ARG A 64 -7.42 -4.50 -12.78
CA ARG A 64 -8.62 -5.28 -13.10
C ARG A 64 -9.67 -4.42 -13.78
N ARG A 65 -10.41 -5.03 -14.71
CA ARG A 65 -11.54 -4.38 -15.41
C ARG A 65 -12.75 -4.23 -14.49
N ALA A 66 -13.67 -3.33 -14.84
CA ALA A 66 -14.98 -3.24 -14.21
C ALA A 66 -15.72 -4.60 -14.25
N GLY A 67 -16.34 -4.98 -13.14
CA GLY A 67 -17.03 -6.27 -13.00
C GLY A 67 -16.12 -7.47 -12.69
N GLN A 68 -14.81 -7.28 -12.50
CA GLN A 68 -13.92 -8.27 -11.90
C GLN A 68 -13.61 -7.91 -10.44
N ALA A 69 -13.31 -8.92 -9.62
CA ALA A 69 -12.84 -8.71 -8.27
C ALA A 69 -11.38 -8.19 -8.26
N PRO A 70 -11.01 -7.24 -7.39
CA PRO A 70 -11.90 -6.53 -6.47
C PRO A 70 -12.81 -5.54 -7.23
N ALA A 71 -14.10 -5.53 -6.87
CA ALA A 71 -15.09 -4.65 -7.53
C ALA A 71 -14.83 -3.16 -7.19
N HIS A 72 -14.31 -2.90 -5.99
CA HIS A 72 -13.99 -1.58 -5.45
C HIS A 72 -12.63 -1.63 -4.76
N GLY A 73 -11.86 -0.53 -4.83
CA GLY A 73 -10.60 -0.41 -4.09
C GLY A 73 -9.50 -1.37 -4.57
N GLY A 74 -8.81 -1.98 -3.62
CA GLY A 74 -7.70 -2.90 -3.85
C GLY A 74 -7.95 -4.26 -3.22
N GLY A 75 -7.02 -5.16 -3.47
CA GLY A 75 -6.84 -6.39 -2.72
C GLY A 75 -5.48 -6.97 -3.00
N HIS A 76 -5.04 -7.89 -2.18
CA HIS A 76 -3.66 -8.37 -2.18
C HIS A 76 -3.58 -9.89 -2.05
N ASP A 77 -2.45 -10.42 -2.49
CA ASP A 77 -1.98 -11.77 -2.17
C ASP A 77 -0.53 -11.62 -1.70
N PRO A 78 -0.31 -11.57 -0.36
CA PRO A 78 1.02 -11.38 0.19
C PRO A 78 2.02 -12.46 -0.20
N ALA A 79 1.60 -13.73 -0.25
CA ALA A 79 2.50 -14.84 -0.56
C ALA A 79 2.96 -14.78 -2.02
N GLY A 80 2.06 -14.37 -2.92
CA GLY A 80 2.36 -14.15 -4.33
C GLY A 80 3.07 -12.82 -4.63
N GLY A 81 3.12 -11.89 -3.67
CA GLY A 81 3.57 -10.51 -3.92
C GLY A 81 2.72 -9.82 -4.98
N VAL A 82 1.40 -10.01 -4.93
CA VAL A 82 0.47 -9.49 -5.94
C VAL A 82 -0.47 -8.47 -5.32
N ILE A 83 -0.58 -7.30 -5.97
CA ILE A 83 -1.62 -6.30 -5.68
C ILE A 83 -2.60 -6.28 -6.84
N ARG A 84 -3.90 -6.22 -6.53
CA ARG A 84 -4.99 -6.11 -7.49
C ARG A 84 -5.69 -4.79 -7.27
N LEU A 85 -5.73 -3.95 -8.29
CA LEU A 85 -6.41 -2.66 -8.28
C LEU A 85 -7.68 -2.75 -9.13
N SER A 86 -8.83 -2.37 -8.59
CA SER A 86 -10.04 -2.23 -9.39
C SER A 86 -9.90 -1.06 -10.38
N ALA A 87 -10.66 -1.11 -11.48
CA ALA A 87 -10.76 0.00 -12.42
C ALA A 87 -11.18 1.31 -11.74
N GLU A 88 -12.07 1.23 -10.75
CA GLU A 88 -12.57 2.40 -10.02
C GLU A 88 -11.46 3.11 -9.24
N SER A 89 -10.47 2.36 -8.74
CA SER A 89 -9.35 2.95 -7.98
C SER A 89 -8.60 3.99 -8.80
N PHE A 90 -8.53 3.85 -10.12
CA PHE A 90 -7.89 4.86 -10.98
C PHE A 90 -8.71 6.14 -11.17
N GLY A 91 -10.00 6.11 -10.85
CA GLY A 91 -10.92 7.25 -10.98
C GLY A 91 -11.19 8.00 -9.67
N LYS A 92 -10.74 7.47 -8.52
CA LYS A 92 -11.01 8.10 -7.21
C LYS A 92 -10.26 9.44 -7.06
N PRO A 93 -10.87 10.48 -6.46
CA PRO A 93 -10.23 11.79 -6.27
C PRO A 93 -8.93 11.74 -5.45
N TYR A 94 -8.83 10.82 -4.49
CA TYR A 94 -7.63 10.66 -3.67
C TYR A 94 -6.48 9.92 -4.39
N ASN A 95 -6.73 9.35 -5.58
CA ASN A 95 -5.73 8.64 -6.39
C ASN A 95 -5.21 9.47 -7.58
N GLN A 96 -5.36 10.81 -7.52
CA GLN A 96 -5.06 11.70 -8.65
C GLN A 96 -3.61 12.21 -8.70
N THR A 97 -2.85 12.05 -7.63
CA THR A 97 -1.43 12.44 -7.54
C THR A 97 -0.56 11.22 -7.27
N LEU A 98 -0.91 10.46 -6.24
CA LEU A 98 -0.37 9.15 -5.92
C LEU A 98 -1.55 8.20 -5.73
N ASN A 99 -1.39 6.94 -6.10
CA ASN A 99 -2.40 5.92 -5.94
C ASN A 99 -2.39 5.42 -4.48
N GLN A 100 -3.17 6.08 -3.62
CA GLN A 100 -3.32 5.72 -2.20
C GLN A 100 -3.83 4.30 -2.01
N THR A 101 -4.69 3.80 -2.92
CA THR A 101 -5.11 2.39 -2.89
C THR A 101 -3.91 1.45 -3.05
N LEU A 102 -3.03 1.71 -4.02
CA LEU A 102 -1.80 0.92 -4.18
C LEU A 102 -0.90 0.99 -2.94
N LEU A 103 -0.73 2.18 -2.35
CA LEU A 103 0.09 2.34 -1.14
C LEU A 103 -0.50 1.62 0.09
N HIS A 104 -1.83 1.58 0.22
CA HIS A 104 -2.52 0.79 1.24
C HIS A 104 -2.25 -0.69 1.07
N GLU A 105 -2.50 -1.23 -0.13
CA GLU A 105 -2.23 -2.64 -0.44
C GLU A 105 -0.75 -2.99 -0.28
N MET A 106 0.15 -2.05 -0.58
CA MET A 106 1.58 -2.21 -0.33
C MET A 106 1.88 -2.36 1.17
N GLY A 107 1.16 -1.68 2.05
CA GLY A 107 1.25 -1.86 3.50
C GLY A 107 1.02 -3.31 3.90
N HIS A 108 0.02 -3.96 3.31
CA HIS A 108 -0.24 -5.40 3.52
C HIS A 108 0.87 -6.29 2.98
N ILE A 109 1.38 -6.01 1.77
CA ILE A 109 2.51 -6.75 1.18
C ILE A 109 3.75 -6.64 2.06
N VAL A 110 4.04 -5.47 2.63
CA VAL A 110 5.19 -5.28 3.53
C VAL A 110 5.00 -6.04 4.84
N ASP A 111 3.84 -5.90 5.47
CA ASP A 111 3.53 -6.54 6.76
C ASP A 111 3.70 -8.06 6.69
N ALA A 112 3.12 -8.68 5.65
CA ALA A 112 3.19 -10.13 5.48
C ALA A 112 4.48 -10.60 4.78
N GLY A 113 5.02 -9.86 3.82
CA GLY A 113 6.21 -10.24 3.05
C GLY A 113 7.48 -10.31 3.91
N LEU A 114 7.66 -9.37 4.85
CA LEU A 114 8.76 -9.39 5.81
C LEU A 114 8.66 -10.51 6.86
N GLY A 115 7.50 -11.16 6.93
CA GLY A 115 7.21 -12.29 7.80
C GLY A 115 7.07 -13.63 7.09
N GLY A 116 7.39 -13.72 5.79
CA GLY A 116 7.25 -14.97 5.02
C GLY A 116 5.80 -15.42 4.84
N GLY A 117 4.85 -14.48 4.74
CA GLY A 117 3.40 -14.75 4.63
C GLY A 117 2.63 -14.53 5.94
N HIS A 118 3.32 -14.23 7.04
CA HIS A 118 2.70 -13.85 8.31
C HIS A 118 2.77 -12.33 8.50
N TYR A 119 1.67 -11.70 8.93
CA TYR A 119 1.57 -10.26 9.23
C TYR A 119 2.39 -9.87 10.49
N VAL A 120 3.72 -9.87 10.35
CA VAL A 120 4.66 -9.73 11.47
C VAL A 120 4.69 -8.31 12.03
N CYS A 121 4.54 -7.28 11.20
CA CYS A 121 4.48 -5.90 11.69
C CYS A 121 3.22 -5.71 12.55
N THR A 122 2.07 -6.21 12.10
CA THR A 122 0.84 -6.20 12.92
C THR A 122 1.02 -6.97 14.23
N GLN A 123 1.64 -8.15 14.20
CA GLN A 123 1.92 -8.93 15.42
C GLN A 123 2.84 -8.17 16.40
N GLN A 124 3.88 -7.50 15.90
CA GLN A 124 4.76 -6.67 16.73
C GLN A 124 3.98 -5.54 17.41
N ILE A 125 3.12 -4.84 16.67
CA ILE A 125 2.29 -3.75 17.22
C ILE A 125 1.30 -4.30 18.28
N GLN A 126 0.69 -5.45 18.01
CA GLN A 126 -0.19 -6.11 18.98
C GLN A 126 0.56 -6.51 20.26
N GLN A 127 1.80 -6.99 20.14
CA GLN A 127 2.65 -7.31 21.28
C GLN A 127 3.02 -6.06 22.09
N MET A 128 3.40 -4.96 21.43
CA MET A 128 3.66 -3.66 22.08
C MET A 128 2.44 -3.20 22.88
N ARG A 129 1.24 -3.27 22.28
CA ARG A 129 -0.02 -2.97 22.97
C ARG A 129 -0.23 -3.87 24.18
N ALA A 130 0.01 -5.18 24.06
CA ALA A 130 -0.13 -6.13 25.16
C ALA A 130 0.86 -5.85 26.32
N GLN A 131 2.01 -5.23 26.00
CA GLN A 131 3.01 -4.79 26.97
C GLN A 131 2.72 -3.40 27.56
N GLY A 132 1.59 -2.77 27.19
CA GLY A 132 1.16 -1.49 27.74
C GLY A 132 1.61 -0.25 26.94
N ASP A 133 2.12 -0.42 25.71
CA ASP A 133 2.44 0.72 24.86
C ASP A 133 1.16 1.46 24.42
N ALA A 134 1.00 2.68 24.93
CA ALA A 134 -0.17 3.52 24.69
C ALA A 134 -0.26 4.04 23.24
N ASP A 135 0.86 4.19 22.53
CA ASP A 135 0.82 4.64 21.13
C ASP A 135 0.49 3.46 20.21
N ALA A 136 0.97 2.25 20.53
CA ALA A 136 0.55 1.04 19.83
C ALA A 136 -0.96 0.82 19.99
N ALA A 137 -1.48 1.05 21.19
CA ALA A 137 -2.93 1.07 21.43
C ALA A 137 -3.64 2.16 20.60
N ALA A 138 -3.08 3.37 20.53
CA ALA A 138 -3.65 4.48 19.75
C ALA A 138 -3.69 4.19 18.24
N LEU A 139 -2.61 3.61 17.69
CA LEU A 139 -2.58 3.14 16.30
C LEU A 139 -3.65 2.08 16.07
N LEU A 140 -3.67 1.04 16.91
CA LEU A 140 -4.64 -0.05 16.82
C LEU A 140 -6.08 0.35 17.15
N ASN A 141 -6.35 1.56 17.61
CA ASN A 141 -7.72 2.08 17.81
C ASN A 141 -8.16 3.05 16.71
N THR A 142 -7.30 3.34 15.72
CA THR A 142 -7.65 4.19 14.57
C THR A 142 -8.83 3.58 13.80
N LEU A 143 -9.81 4.41 13.44
CA LEU A 143 -10.94 3.96 12.61
C LEU A 143 -10.44 3.61 11.20
N HIS A 144 -11.10 2.67 10.51
CA HIS A 144 -10.79 2.28 9.13
C HIS A 144 -12.02 2.47 8.23
N ARG A 145 -11.84 2.82 6.95
CA ARG A 145 -12.94 3.14 6.02
C ARG A 145 -13.47 1.91 5.25
N GLY A 146 -12.68 0.85 5.11
CA GLY A 146 -13.02 -0.35 4.35
C GLY A 146 -13.99 -1.29 5.05
N ALA A 147 -14.47 -2.29 4.29
CA ALA A 147 -15.48 -3.25 4.75
C ALA A 147 -14.98 -4.19 5.86
N THR A 148 -13.69 -4.46 5.90
CA THR A 148 -13.07 -5.36 6.89
C THR A 148 -12.26 -4.52 7.87
N PRO A 149 -12.75 -4.21 9.07
CA PRO A 149 -11.92 -3.55 10.07
C PRO A 149 -10.95 -4.55 10.69
N GLY A 150 -9.76 -4.09 11.10
CA GLY A 150 -8.82 -4.95 11.81
C GLY A 150 -7.48 -4.29 12.08
N ALA A 151 -6.66 -4.94 12.90
CA ALA A 151 -5.30 -4.49 13.18
C ALA A 151 -4.45 -4.43 11.90
N ILE A 152 -4.65 -5.39 10.99
CA ILE A 152 -3.94 -5.47 9.71
C ILE A 152 -4.25 -4.23 8.85
N GLU A 153 -5.52 -3.86 8.68
CA GLU A 153 -5.91 -2.65 7.95
C GLU A 153 -5.36 -1.37 8.59
N ARG A 154 -5.36 -1.27 9.93
CA ARG A 154 -4.81 -0.10 10.64
C ARG A 154 -3.30 0.03 10.44
N THR A 155 -2.58 -1.08 10.36
CA THR A 155 -1.15 -1.11 10.03
C THR A 155 -0.93 -0.66 8.58
N ALA A 156 -1.76 -1.11 7.64
CA ALA A 156 -1.72 -0.68 6.24
C ALA A 156 -2.06 0.82 6.06
N ASP A 157 -3.07 1.33 6.77
CA ASP A 157 -3.41 2.75 6.81
C ASP A 157 -2.23 3.58 7.35
N ALA A 158 -1.57 3.10 8.40
CA ALA A 158 -0.40 3.76 8.98
C ALA A 158 0.79 3.79 8.01
N TYR A 159 1.00 2.70 7.27
CA TYR A 159 2.03 2.63 6.22
C TYR A 159 1.73 3.63 5.10
N LEU A 160 0.52 3.62 4.56
CA LEU A 160 0.05 4.59 3.56
C LEU A 160 0.28 6.03 4.05
N ALA A 161 -0.18 6.35 5.26
CA ALA A 161 -0.06 7.68 5.84
C ALA A 161 1.41 8.10 5.99
N PHE A 162 2.29 7.20 6.43
CA PHE A 162 3.71 7.47 6.56
C PHE A 162 4.36 7.77 5.21
N VAL A 163 4.11 6.94 4.20
CA VAL A 163 4.69 7.15 2.86
C VAL A 163 4.19 8.46 2.27
N MET A 164 2.89 8.75 2.37
CA MET A 164 2.31 9.99 1.87
C MET A 164 2.90 11.23 2.57
N LEU A 165 2.90 11.26 3.90
CA LEU A 165 3.26 12.45 4.67
C LEU A 165 4.77 12.65 4.81
N ARG A 166 5.56 11.57 4.98
CA ARG A 166 7.00 11.69 5.27
C ARG A 166 7.90 11.49 4.07
N ILE A 167 7.56 10.56 3.16
CA ILE A 167 8.41 10.27 2.00
C ILE A 167 7.99 11.14 0.81
N ALA A 168 6.72 11.08 0.42
CA ALA A 168 6.20 11.83 -0.70
C ALA A 168 5.96 13.31 -0.40
N ARG A 169 5.88 13.69 0.89
CA ARG A 169 5.50 15.03 1.36
C ARG A 169 4.20 15.53 0.69
N ALA A 170 3.26 14.61 0.49
CA ALA A 170 1.99 14.86 -0.14
C ALA A 170 0.89 14.99 0.93
N PRO A 171 -0.09 15.91 0.75
CA PRO A 171 -1.22 16.02 1.66
C PRO A 171 -1.97 14.68 1.77
N PHE A 172 -2.28 14.28 2.99
CA PHE A 172 -3.07 13.10 3.28
C PHE A 172 -4.04 13.40 4.43
N VAL A 173 -5.31 13.04 4.22
CA VAL A 173 -6.36 13.13 5.24
C VAL A 173 -7.01 11.77 5.34
N HIS A 174 -6.97 11.18 6.53
CA HIS A 174 -7.50 9.85 6.74
C HIS A 174 -9.03 9.83 6.67
N GLY A 175 -9.57 9.08 5.71
CA GLY A 175 -10.99 9.15 5.35
C GLY A 175 -11.98 8.73 6.43
N ALA A 176 -11.58 7.90 7.40
CA ALA A 176 -12.44 7.50 8.51
C ALA A 176 -12.19 8.30 9.81
N GLN A 177 -11.06 9.00 9.90
CA GLN A 177 -10.67 9.72 11.11
C GLN A 177 -9.68 10.84 10.74
N PRO A 178 -10.16 12.01 10.26
CA PRO A 178 -9.31 13.05 9.69
C PRO A 178 -8.13 13.50 10.56
N GLY A 179 -8.27 13.45 11.90
CA GLY A 179 -7.22 13.83 12.85
C GLY A 179 -6.20 12.75 13.22
N ALA A 180 -6.34 11.50 12.71
CA ALA A 180 -5.49 10.39 13.15
C ALA A 180 -4.00 10.57 12.81
N TYR A 181 -3.69 11.26 11.71
CA TYR A 181 -2.32 11.46 11.21
C TYR A 181 -1.98 12.95 11.08
N VAL A 182 -2.33 13.74 12.10
CA VAL A 182 -2.00 15.17 12.18
C VAL A 182 -1.17 15.45 13.44
N GLY A 183 -0.12 16.26 13.32
CA GLY A 183 0.71 16.70 14.44
C GLY A 183 1.27 15.55 15.28
N SER A 184 1.21 15.69 16.61
CA SER A 184 1.71 14.68 17.55
C SER A 184 1.00 13.33 17.44
N GLU A 185 -0.26 13.29 17.00
CA GLU A 185 -0.98 12.03 16.79
C GLU A 185 -0.42 11.23 15.60
N ALA A 186 0.08 11.92 14.57
CA ALA A 186 0.81 11.28 13.47
C ALA A 186 2.13 10.69 13.99
N GLU A 187 2.89 11.47 14.75
CA GLU A 187 4.21 11.10 15.26
C GLU A 187 4.14 9.86 16.15
N ARG A 188 3.16 9.79 17.05
CA ARG A 188 2.92 8.61 17.91
C ARG A 188 2.69 7.34 17.09
N ARG A 189 1.83 7.40 16.06
CA ARG A 189 1.56 6.24 15.18
C ARG A 189 2.76 5.89 14.31
N PHE A 190 3.48 6.88 13.81
CA PHE A 190 4.68 6.68 13.00
C PHE A 190 5.84 6.10 13.81
N ARG A 191 6.00 6.50 15.08
CA ARG A 191 6.95 5.87 16.01
C ARG A 191 6.73 4.36 16.05
N VAL A 192 5.50 3.94 16.34
CA VAL A 192 5.12 2.53 16.42
C VAL A 192 5.42 1.79 15.12
N LEU A 193 5.02 2.35 13.97
CA LEU A 193 5.30 1.74 12.67
C LEU A 193 6.81 1.58 12.43
N LEU A 194 7.62 2.58 12.81
CA LEU A 194 9.06 2.55 12.66
C LEU A 194 9.74 1.53 13.60
N GLU A 195 9.13 1.13 14.70
CA GLU A 195 9.66 0.06 15.57
C GLU A 195 9.39 -1.35 15.04
N THR A 196 8.55 -1.47 14.01
CA THR A 196 8.31 -2.75 13.31
C THR A 196 9.39 -3.08 12.28
N ARG A 197 9.34 -4.27 11.70
CA ARG A 197 10.22 -4.66 10.59
C ARG A 197 10.12 -3.73 9.37
N ALA A 198 8.96 -3.14 9.11
CA ALA A 198 8.78 -2.16 8.03
C ALA A 198 9.65 -0.90 8.25
N GLY A 199 9.97 -0.57 9.50
CA GLY A 199 10.68 0.64 9.86
C GLY A 199 12.07 0.76 9.26
N ALA A 200 12.78 -0.35 9.05
CA ALA A 200 14.13 -0.32 8.48
C ALA A 200 14.15 0.25 7.05
N GLY A 201 13.25 -0.21 6.17
CA GLY A 201 13.13 0.32 4.82
C GLY A 201 12.64 1.77 4.80
N LEU A 202 11.69 2.12 5.68
CA LEU A 202 11.19 3.49 5.81
C LEU A 202 12.29 4.46 6.26
N ARG A 203 13.10 4.11 7.27
CA ARG A 203 14.22 4.94 7.75
C ARG A 203 15.26 5.16 6.67
N ARG A 204 15.70 4.09 5.99
CA ARG A 204 16.69 4.19 4.91
C ARG A 204 16.21 5.08 3.77
N ARG A 205 14.93 4.97 3.39
CA ARG A 205 14.35 5.84 2.36
C ARG A 205 14.39 7.33 2.73
N LEU A 206 14.30 7.64 4.01
CA LEU A 206 14.40 9.02 4.54
C LEU A 206 15.85 9.48 4.78
N GLY A 207 16.84 8.63 4.54
CA GLY A 207 18.24 8.89 4.87
C GLY A 207 18.49 8.97 6.38
N LEU A 208 17.60 8.37 7.19
CA LEU A 208 17.71 8.37 8.64
C LEU A 208 18.65 7.24 9.07
N THR A 209 19.48 7.54 10.06
CA THR A 209 20.38 6.56 10.70
C THR A 209 19.58 5.49 11.42
N ASP A 210 20.19 4.35 11.72
CA ASP A 210 19.57 3.31 12.56
C ASP A 210 19.30 3.76 14.01
N ASP A 211 19.81 4.93 14.43
CA ASP A 211 19.42 5.57 15.68
C ASP A 211 17.96 6.05 15.63
N PHE A 212 17.10 5.29 16.28
CA PHE A 212 15.67 5.52 16.38
C PHE A 212 15.32 6.84 17.09
N ALA A 213 16.08 7.24 18.12
CA ALA A 213 15.79 8.46 18.88
C ALA A 213 16.21 9.72 18.09
N ALA A 214 17.27 9.64 17.29
CA ALA A 214 17.62 10.68 16.33
C ALA A 214 16.57 10.80 15.20
N THR A 215 16.09 9.66 14.70
CA THR A 215 15.05 9.54 13.65
C THR A 215 13.75 10.24 14.05
N ILE A 216 13.23 9.98 15.26
CA ILE A 216 11.97 10.60 15.73
C ILE A 216 12.12 12.12 15.91
N ARG A 217 13.27 12.59 16.43
CA ARG A 217 13.55 14.03 16.57
C ARG A 217 13.64 14.74 15.22
N ASP A 218 14.34 14.15 14.25
CA ASP A 218 14.45 14.72 12.90
C ASP A 218 13.10 14.75 12.18
N LEU A 219 12.26 13.73 12.37
CA LEU A 219 10.89 13.69 11.82
C LEU A 219 9.95 14.74 12.42
N ALA A 220 10.13 15.15 13.67
CA ALA A 220 9.33 16.20 14.31
C ALA A 220 9.68 17.62 13.82
N HIS A 221 10.88 17.79 13.24
CA HIS A 221 11.39 19.10 12.78
C HIS A 221 11.34 19.27 11.25
N ARG A 222 10.99 18.23 10.50
CA ARG A 222 10.79 18.31 9.05
C ARG A 222 9.31 18.58 8.73
N PRO A 223 9.01 19.69 8.01
CA PRO A 223 7.64 20.04 7.64
C PRO A 223 6.99 18.98 6.75
#